data_AF-A0A194X0E0-F1
#
_entry.id   AF-A0A194X0E0-F1
#
_cell.length_a   1.000
_cell.length_b   1.000
_cell.length_c   1.000
_cell.angle_alpha   90.00
_cell.angle_beta   90.00
_cell.angle_gamma   90.00
#
_symmetry.space_group_name_H-M   'P 1'
#
loop_
_entity.id
_entity.type
_entity.pdbx_description
1 polymer ?
#
loop_
_entity_poly.entity_id
_entity_poly.type
_entity_poly.pdbx_seq_one_letter_code
_entity_poly.pdbx_strand_id
1 'polypeptide(L)'
;MEERDLPHFRSIPWCMSILSGPAFIITPTFSRQFKANTEDSLFATTFQTPSTISHCLSLHSHPLPDSQWIPEVRSLMTLGLGMNGGPAMLHGGVIATLMDDVIGTLLTVNKNHSTGDPLSVNTVTAYMNVKYLRPIATPQTVLVIAKSRGTLDAKRKKFLMDAEIRDGEGTVLAKADSLWIRMVKK
;
A
#
# COMPACT_ATOMS: atom_id res chain seq x y z
N MET A 1 5.44 -8.21 19.31
CA MET A 1 5.62 -6.76 19.49
C MET A 1 4.36 -6.11 18.97
N GLU A 2 3.64 -5.32 19.77
CA GLU A 2 2.43 -4.66 19.29
C GLU A 2 2.81 -3.62 18.23
N GLU A 3 2.09 -3.58 17.11
CA GLU A 3 2.36 -2.62 16.04
C GLU A 3 2.24 -1.19 16.59
N ARG A 4 3.29 -0.38 16.39
CA ARG A 4 3.45 0.95 17.00
C ARG A 4 2.25 1.88 16.76
N ASP A 5 1.71 1.84 15.54
CA ASP A 5 0.66 2.77 15.11
C ASP A 5 -0.76 2.23 15.36
N LEU A 6 -0.90 1.00 15.88
CA LEU A 6 -2.18 0.37 16.16
C LEU A 6 -3.06 1.17 17.15
N PRO A 7 -2.55 1.73 18.26
CA PRO A 7 -3.35 2.53 19.17
C PRO A 7 -3.97 3.77 18.51
N HIS A 8 -3.22 4.44 17.62
CA HIS A 8 -3.71 5.59 16.88
C HIS A 8 -4.91 5.24 16.00
N PHE A 9 -4.80 4.19 15.20
CA PHE A 9 -5.91 3.79 14.32
C PHE A 9 -7.11 3.18 15.06
N ARG A 10 -6.89 2.57 16.23
CA ARG A 10 -8.00 2.17 17.12
C ARG A 10 -8.76 3.38 17.70
N SER A 11 -8.11 4.53 17.84
CA SER A 11 -8.79 5.75 18.32
C SER A 11 -9.71 6.41 17.28
N ILE A 12 -9.61 6.01 16.00
CA ILE A 12 -10.41 6.54 14.90
C ILE A 12 -11.56 5.56 14.60
N PRO A 13 -12.85 5.92 14.80
CA PRO A 13 -13.96 4.97 14.76
C PRO A 13 -14.07 4.15 13.46
N TRP A 14 -13.93 4.79 12.30
CA TRP A 14 -14.03 4.09 11.01
C TRP A 14 -12.81 3.18 10.76
N CYS A 15 -11.61 3.56 11.22
CA CYS A 15 -10.42 2.70 11.16
C CYS A 15 -10.61 1.48 12.08
N MET A 16 -11.13 1.69 13.29
CA MET A 16 -11.40 0.62 14.24
C MET A 16 -12.38 -0.41 13.67
N SER A 17 -13.39 0.03 12.92
CA SER A 17 -14.33 -0.89 12.26
C SER A 17 -13.63 -1.86 11.27
N ILE A 18 -12.58 -1.39 10.59
CA ILE A 18 -11.75 -2.22 9.69
C ILE A 18 -10.89 -3.17 10.51
N LEU A 19 -10.29 -2.69 11.60
CA LEU A 19 -9.36 -3.44 12.44
C LEU A 19 -10.03 -4.49 13.34
N SER A 20 -11.30 -4.29 13.69
CA SER A 20 -12.08 -5.22 14.51
C SER A 20 -12.64 -6.39 13.71
N GLY A 21 -12.64 -6.32 12.37
CA GLY A 21 -13.16 -7.37 11.52
C GLY A 21 -12.18 -8.56 11.40
N PRO A 22 -12.67 -9.81 11.34
CA PRO A 22 -11.81 -10.99 11.17
C PRO A 22 -11.26 -11.14 9.75
N ALA A 23 -11.58 -10.22 8.83
CA ALA A 23 -11.24 -10.35 7.42
C ALA A 23 -9.74 -10.10 7.13
N PHE A 24 -9.06 -9.36 8.01
CA PHE A 24 -7.72 -8.85 7.77
C PHE A 24 -6.75 -9.17 8.91
N ILE A 25 -5.51 -9.43 8.54
CA ILE A 25 -4.39 -9.72 9.43
C ILE A 25 -3.41 -8.54 9.33
N ILE A 26 -2.98 -8.04 10.48
CA ILE A 26 -1.97 -6.97 10.55
C ILE A 26 -0.63 -7.50 10.04
N THR A 27 0.05 -6.70 9.23
CA THR A 27 1.37 -7.03 8.67
C THR A 27 2.30 -5.83 8.79
N PRO A 28 3.63 -6.04 8.87
CA PRO A 28 4.57 -4.94 8.81
C PRO A 28 4.39 -4.11 7.53
N THR A 29 4.48 -2.79 7.67
CA THR A 29 4.67 -1.89 6.53
C THR A 29 6.15 -1.87 6.18
N PHE A 30 6.60 -2.82 5.35
CA PHE A 30 8.02 -3.08 5.09
C PHE A 30 8.80 -1.84 4.61
N SER A 31 8.16 -1.00 3.79
CA SER A 31 8.76 0.24 3.25
C SER A 31 9.00 1.33 4.30
N ARG A 32 8.40 1.21 5.48
CA ARG A 32 8.60 2.15 6.61
C ARG A 32 9.68 1.71 7.59
N GLN A 33 10.37 0.61 7.30
CA GLN A 33 11.50 0.15 8.11
C GLN A 33 12.80 0.71 7.52
N PHE A 34 13.64 1.29 8.38
CA PHE A 34 14.95 1.77 7.95
C PHE A 34 15.82 0.62 7.45
N LYS A 35 16.43 0.79 6.28
CA LYS A 35 17.36 -0.17 5.68
C LYS A 35 18.69 0.50 5.40
N ALA A 36 19.79 -0.13 5.84
CA ALA A 36 21.13 0.42 5.68
C ALA A 36 21.58 0.58 4.21
N ASN A 37 20.98 -0.19 3.31
CA ASN A 37 21.23 -0.12 1.86
C ASN A 37 20.45 1.01 1.17
N THR A 38 19.78 1.91 1.92
CA THR A 38 18.96 3.04 1.45
C THR A 38 17.66 2.69 0.73
N GLU A 39 17.36 1.39 0.61
CA GLU A 39 16.07 0.89 0.12
C GLU A 39 14.94 1.48 0.97
N ASP A 40 13.85 1.86 0.29
CA ASP A 40 12.66 2.49 0.87
C ASP A 40 12.89 3.80 1.65
N SER A 41 14.04 4.46 1.49
CA SER A 41 14.33 5.74 2.16
C SER A 41 13.22 6.79 1.98
N LEU A 42 12.51 6.80 0.84
CA LEU A 42 11.34 7.66 0.64
C LEU A 42 10.25 7.45 1.71
N PHE A 43 9.91 6.20 2.03
CA PHE A 43 8.88 5.88 3.03
C PHE A 43 9.43 5.82 4.45
N ALA A 44 10.60 5.20 4.64
CA ALA A 44 11.21 5.03 5.96
C ALA A 44 11.77 6.32 6.57
N THR A 45 12.00 7.35 5.75
CA THR A 45 12.57 8.64 6.21
C THR A 45 11.73 9.84 5.77
N THR A 46 11.56 10.07 4.46
CA THR A 46 10.95 11.32 3.95
C THR A 46 9.47 11.39 4.28
N PHE A 47 8.74 10.29 4.11
CA PHE A 47 7.32 10.19 4.45
C PHE A 47 7.06 9.74 5.90
N GLN A 48 8.10 9.61 6.72
CA GLN A 48 8.00 9.18 8.12
C GLN A 48 8.31 10.33 9.09
N THR A 49 7.55 11.42 8.98
CA THR A 49 7.66 12.57 9.89
C THR A 49 6.28 12.98 10.43
N PRO A 50 6.23 13.78 11.52
CA PRO A 50 4.97 14.33 12.01
C PRO A 50 4.19 15.19 10.99
N SER A 51 4.89 15.77 10.00
CA SER A 51 4.27 16.63 8.98
C SER A 51 3.94 15.89 7.68
N THR A 52 4.47 14.68 7.45
CA THR A 52 4.20 13.86 6.24
C THR A 52 3.22 12.74 6.56
N ILE A 53 3.62 11.46 6.61
CA ILE A 53 2.74 10.35 7.03
C ILE A 53 3.06 10.01 8.48
N SER A 54 2.33 10.62 9.41
CA SER A 54 2.65 10.51 10.84
C SER A 54 2.44 9.10 11.38
N HIS A 55 1.44 8.37 10.86
CA HIS A 55 1.10 7.00 11.26
C HIS A 55 0.74 6.17 10.02
N CYS A 56 1.18 4.91 9.97
CA CYS A 56 0.82 3.98 8.92
C CYS A 56 0.75 2.54 9.42
N LEU A 57 -0.37 1.86 9.13
CA LEU A 57 -0.60 0.48 9.51
C LEU A 57 -1.09 -0.31 8.29
N SER A 58 -0.39 -1.39 7.96
CA SER A 58 -0.75 -2.27 6.86
C SER A 58 -1.41 -3.55 7.36
N LEU A 59 -2.33 -4.06 6.56
CA LEU A 59 -3.09 -5.26 6.81
C LEU A 59 -3.34 -5.99 5.50
N HIS A 60 -3.41 -7.31 5.53
CA HIS A 60 -3.71 -8.11 4.36
C HIS A 60 -4.89 -9.04 4.61
N SER A 61 -5.63 -9.34 3.55
CA SER A 61 -6.71 -10.33 3.57
C SER A 61 -6.16 -11.73 3.81
N HIS A 62 -7.04 -12.65 4.22
CA HIS A 62 -6.66 -14.05 4.32
C HIS A 62 -6.26 -14.62 2.94
N PRO A 63 -5.27 -15.52 2.88
CA PRO A 63 -4.96 -16.23 1.65
C PRO A 63 -6.17 -16.98 1.11
N LEU A 64 -6.33 -17.01 -0.21
CA LEU A 64 -7.33 -17.85 -0.86
C LEU A 64 -7.02 -19.34 -0.61
N PRO A 65 -8.01 -20.17 -0.23
CA PRO A 65 -7.76 -21.57 0.16
C PRO A 65 -6.96 -22.38 -0.87
N ASP A 66 -7.30 -22.24 -2.15
CA ASP A 66 -6.73 -23.08 -3.21
C ASP A 66 -5.33 -22.66 -3.65
N SER A 67 -5.02 -21.36 -3.60
CA SER A 67 -3.76 -20.82 -4.15
C SER A 67 -2.79 -20.33 -3.08
N GLN A 68 -3.25 -20.17 -1.84
CA GLN A 68 -2.53 -19.49 -0.77
C GLN A 68 -2.11 -18.05 -1.17
N TRP A 69 -2.76 -17.49 -2.18
CA TRP A 69 -2.53 -16.13 -2.65
C TRP A 69 -3.29 -15.15 -1.77
N ILE A 70 -2.63 -14.09 -1.33
CA ILE A 70 -3.24 -12.96 -0.62
C ILE A 70 -3.77 -11.99 -1.68
N PRO A 71 -5.09 -11.84 -1.85
CA PRO A 71 -5.66 -11.06 -2.95
C PRO A 71 -5.60 -9.55 -2.73
N GLU A 72 -5.54 -9.11 -1.47
CA GLU A 72 -5.71 -7.70 -1.10
C GLU A 72 -4.83 -7.31 0.10
N VAL A 73 -4.19 -6.15 -0.01
CA VAL A 73 -3.55 -5.41 1.09
C VAL A 73 -4.26 -4.07 1.24
N ARG A 74 -4.36 -3.60 2.48
CA ARG A 74 -4.77 -2.23 2.80
C ARG A 74 -3.75 -1.58 3.71
N SER A 75 -3.59 -0.28 3.56
CA SER A 75 -2.78 0.54 4.47
C SER A 75 -3.59 1.75 4.91
N LEU A 76 -3.75 1.89 6.23
CA LEU A 76 -4.28 3.09 6.85
C LEU A 76 -3.14 4.09 6.98
N MET A 77 -3.33 5.33 6.56
CA MET A 77 -2.29 6.36 6.57
C MET A 77 -2.85 7.69 7.07
N THR A 78 -2.22 8.29 8.08
CA THR A 78 -2.55 9.64 8.58
C THR A 78 -1.63 10.66 7.92
N LEU A 79 -2.22 11.51 7.07
CA LEU A 79 -1.53 12.47 6.23
C LEU A 79 -1.49 13.85 6.89
N GLY A 80 -0.31 14.46 6.92
CA GLY A 80 -0.07 15.84 7.33
C GLY A 80 0.02 16.81 6.14
N LEU A 81 0.42 18.06 6.44
CA LEU A 81 0.48 19.16 5.48
C LEU A 81 1.77 19.20 4.63
N GLY A 82 2.81 18.46 5.02
CA GLY A 82 4.14 18.51 4.42
C GLY A 82 4.25 17.88 3.02
N MET A 83 3.14 17.43 2.46
CA MET A 83 3.06 16.74 1.16
C MET A 83 2.07 17.41 0.20
N ASN A 84 1.76 18.68 0.46
CA ASN A 84 0.76 19.42 -0.29
C ASN A 84 1.29 19.88 -1.66
N GLY A 85 0.44 19.79 -2.69
CA GLY A 85 0.69 20.41 -3.99
C GLY A 85 -0.08 21.71 -4.19
N GLY A 86 -1.31 21.76 -3.67
CA GLY A 86 -2.12 22.98 -3.58
C GLY A 86 -2.50 23.28 -2.12
N PRO A 87 -3.22 24.38 -1.88
CA PRO A 87 -3.64 24.76 -0.53
C PRO A 87 -4.42 23.61 0.15
N ALA A 88 -3.87 23.07 1.24
CA ALA A 88 -4.46 21.96 2.01
C ALA A 88 -4.86 20.73 1.17
N MET A 89 -4.11 20.43 0.10
CA MET A 89 -4.40 19.31 -0.82
C MET A 89 -3.14 18.49 -1.10
N LEU A 90 -3.23 17.17 -0.91
CA LEU A 90 -2.14 16.23 -1.16
C LEU A 90 -1.69 16.30 -2.63
N HIS A 91 -0.37 16.39 -2.84
CA HIS A 91 0.20 16.47 -4.18
C HIS A 91 -0.14 15.21 -5.00
N GLY A 92 -0.52 15.38 -6.27
CA GLY A 92 -0.92 14.27 -7.15
C GLY A 92 0.16 13.20 -7.33
N GLY A 93 1.43 13.60 -7.30
CA GLY A 93 2.56 12.67 -7.28
C GLY A 93 2.60 11.80 -6.02
N VAL A 94 2.28 12.36 -4.85
CA VAL A 94 2.25 11.60 -3.58
C VAL A 94 1.11 10.59 -3.60
N ILE A 95 -0.08 10.98 -4.10
CA ILE A 95 -1.22 10.06 -4.30
C ILE A 95 -0.80 8.82 -5.11
N ALA A 96 -0.08 9.03 -6.22
CA ALA A 96 0.43 7.94 -7.04
C ALA A 96 1.43 7.07 -6.25
N THR A 97 2.39 7.70 -5.57
CA THR A 97 3.39 7.01 -4.75
C THR A 97 2.77 6.15 -3.64
N LEU A 98 1.71 6.61 -2.97
CA LEU A 98 1.02 5.81 -1.95
C LEU A 98 0.42 4.53 -2.53
N MET A 99 -0.20 4.60 -3.72
CA MET A 99 -0.78 3.43 -4.37
C MET A 99 0.31 2.44 -4.83
N ASP A 100 1.42 2.94 -5.38
CA ASP A 100 2.56 2.13 -5.81
C ASP A 100 3.17 1.34 -4.62
N ASP A 101 3.39 2.01 -3.49
CA ASP A 101 3.93 1.40 -2.27
C ASP A 101 3.06 0.28 -1.69
N VAL A 102 1.74 0.49 -1.66
CA VAL A 102 0.80 -0.51 -1.14
C VAL A 102 0.68 -1.71 -2.09
N ILE A 103 0.82 -1.50 -3.41
CA ILE A 103 0.97 -2.62 -4.35
C ILE A 103 2.30 -3.37 -4.12
N GLY A 104 3.40 -2.65 -3.86
CA GLY A 104 4.68 -3.25 -3.46
C GLY A 104 4.57 -4.11 -2.19
N THR A 105 3.78 -3.66 -1.22
CA THR A 105 3.45 -4.44 -0.01
C THR A 105 2.65 -5.69 -0.36
N LEU A 106 1.66 -5.62 -1.25
CA LEU A 106 0.92 -6.79 -1.75
C LEU A 106 1.82 -7.82 -2.43
N LEU A 107 2.79 -7.37 -3.21
CA LEU A 107 3.82 -8.23 -3.81
C LEU A 107 4.75 -8.83 -2.75
N THR A 108 5.02 -8.12 -1.66
CA THR A 108 5.93 -8.58 -0.60
C THR A 108 5.30 -9.65 0.29
N VAL A 109 4.01 -9.51 0.63
CA VAL A 109 3.31 -10.53 1.44
C VAL A 109 3.02 -11.81 0.67
N ASN A 110 2.97 -11.75 -0.67
CA ASN A 110 2.87 -12.93 -1.52
C ASN A 110 4.25 -13.51 -1.83
N LYS A 111 4.37 -14.84 -1.82
CA LYS A 111 5.64 -15.55 -2.07
C LYS A 111 5.65 -16.30 -3.38
N ASN A 112 6.83 -16.45 -3.96
CA ASN A 112 7.06 -17.38 -5.05
C ASN A 112 7.02 -18.81 -4.51
N HIS A 113 6.14 -19.66 -5.04
CA HIS A 113 6.01 -21.05 -4.58
C HIS A 113 7.28 -21.90 -4.79
N SER A 114 8.11 -21.57 -5.79
CA SER A 114 9.31 -22.35 -6.10
C SER A 114 10.51 -21.94 -5.26
N THR A 115 10.68 -20.65 -4.94
CA THR A 115 11.85 -20.14 -4.22
C THR A 115 11.56 -19.76 -2.77
N GLY A 116 10.30 -19.54 -2.41
CA GLY A 116 9.89 -19.03 -1.09
C GLY A 116 10.08 -17.52 -0.91
N ASP A 117 10.74 -16.84 -1.85
CA ASP A 117 11.01 -15.40 -1.78
C ASP A 117 9.75 -14.57 -2.00
N PRO A 118 9.66 -13.35 -1.43
CA PRO A 118 8.63 -12.38 -1.78
C PRO A 118 8.56 -12.12 -3.29
N LEU A 119 7.36 -11.93 -3.83
CA LEU A 119 7.20 -11.61 -5.26
C LEU A 119 7.71 -10.22 -5.60
N SER A 120 7.88 -9.33 -4.62
CA SER A 120 8.54 -8.03 -4.81
C SER A 120 10.01 -8.16 -5.20
N VAL A 121 10.67 -9.27 -4.90
CA VAL A 121 12.09 -9.48 -5.23
C VAL A 121 12.29 -9.49 -6.75
N ASN A 122 13.05 -8.50 -7.23
CA ASN A 122 13.30 -8.20 -8.64
C ASN A 122 12.04 -7.85 -9.45
N THR A 123 10.95 -7.43 -8.80
CA THR A 123 9.73 -6.99 -9.49
C THR A 123 9.66 -5.47 -9.48
N VAL A 124 9.38 -4.89 -10.65
CA VAL A 124 9.33 -3.44 -10.87
C VAL A 124 8.01 -3.02 -11.50
N THR A 125 7.59 -1.78 -11.24
CA THR A 125 6.45 -1.15 -11.90
C THR A 125 6.78 -0.93 -13.38
N ALA A 126 6.06 -1.58 -14.28
CA ALA A 126 6.21 -1.36 -15.72
C ALA A 126 5.35 -0.19 -16.19
N TYR A 127 4.12 -0.08 -15.68
CA TYR A 127 3.31 1.12 -15.79
C TYR A 127 2.32 1.20 -14.62
N MET A 128 1.88 2.42 -14.32
CA MET A 128 0.72 2.67 -13.48
C MET A 128 -0.08 3.84 -14.07
N ASN A 129 -1.36 3.62 -14.31
CA ASN A 129 -2.30 4.60 -14.87
C ASN A 129 -3.21 5.11 -13.75
N VAL A 130 -3.03 6.37 -13.36
CA VAL A 130 -3.72 6.96 -12.21
C VAL A 130 -4.90 7.83 -12.65
N LYS A 131 -6.05 7.66 -12.00
CA LYS A 131 -7.25 8.49 -12.14
C LYS A 131 -7.51 9.22 -10.82
N TYR A 132 -7.33 10.53 -10.84
CA TYR A 132 -7.67 11.43 -9.73
C TYR A 132 -9.16 11.79 -9.82
N LEU A 133 -9.97 11.29 -8.90
CA LEU A 133 -11.43 11.46 -8.95
C LEU A 133 -11.88 12.66 -8.10
N ARG A 134 -11.24 12.86 -6.95
CA ARG A 134 -11.51 13.95 -6.01
C ARG A 134 -10.21 14.42 -5.34
N PRO A 135 -10.13 15.69 -4.90
CA PRO A 135 -9.03 16.16 -4.08
C PRO A 135 -8.91 15.35 -2.79
N ILE A 136 -7.67 15.11 -2.34
CA ILE A 136 -7.40 14.55 -1.01
C ILE A 136 -6.96 15.71 -0.12
N ALA A 137 -7.87 16.20 0.74
CA ALA A 137 -7.56 17.24 1.71
C ALA A 137 -6.45 16.81 2.69
N THR A 138 -5.71 17.76 3.24
CA THR A 138 -4.75 17.50 4.32
C THR A 138 -4.93 18.53 5.44
N PRO A 139 -4.79 18.13 6.72
CA PRO A 139 -4.55 16.77 7.18
C PRO A 139 -5.81 15.88 7.12
N GLN A 140 -5.64 14.57 6.91
CA GLN A 140 -6.71 13.57 7.08
C GLN A 140 -6.14 12.16 7.22
N THR A 141 -6.97 11.20 7.59
CA THR A 141 -6.63 9.77 7.50
C THR A 141 -7.30 9.15 6.30
N VAL A 142 -6.56 8.36 5.51
CA VAL A 142 -7.04 7.65 4.33
C VAL A 142 -6.79 6.15 4.42
N LEU A 143 -7.54 5.40 3.62
CA LEU A 143 -7.33 3.98 3.38
C LEU A 143 -6.83 3.78 1.95
N VAL A 144 -5.63 3.25 1.79
CA VAL A 144 -5.09 2.84 0.49
C VAL A 144 -5.28 1.33 0.35
N ILE A 145 -5.80 0.87 -0.77
CA ILE A 145 -6.13 -0.54 -1.02
C ILE A 145 -5.42 -0.97 -2.29
N ALA A 146 -4.71 -2.09 -2.27
CA ALA A 146 -4.16 -2.75 -3.45
C ALA A 146 -4.78 -4.14 -3.62
N LYS A 147 -5.12 -4.51 -4.86
CA LYS A 147 -5.71 -5.79 -5.21
C LYS A 147 -5.02 -6.41 -6.42
N SER A 148 -4.84 -7.72 -6.38
CA SER A 148 -4.37 -8.48 -7.54
C SER A 148 -5.53 -8.77 -8.49
N ARG A 149 -5.32 -8.49 -9.78
CA ARG A 149 -6.20 -8.95 -10.87
C ARG A 149 -5.71 -10.26 -11.51
N GLY A 150 -4.64 -10.83 -10.98
CA GLY A 150 -4.00 -12.04 -11.51
C GLY A 150 -2.77 -11.75 -12.34
N THR A 151 -2.31 -12.81 -13.02
CA THR A 151 -1.07 -12.79 -13.81
C THR A 151 -1.35 -12.92 -15.30
N LEU A 152 -0.65 -12.15 -16.13
CA LEU A 152 -0.81 -12.18 -17.59
C LEU A 152 -0.03 -13.29 -18.29
N ASP A 153 0.87 -13.97 -17.58
CA ASP A 153 1.70 -15.01 -18.15
C ASP A 153 1.67 -16.28 -17.32
N ALA A 154 1.73 -17.43 -18.01
CA ALA A 154 1.82 -18.74 -17.37
C ALA A 154 3.06 -18.88 -16.47
N LYS A 155 4.08 -18.04 -16.68
CA LYS A 155 5.31 -18.00 -15.90
C LYS A 155 5.23 -17.08 -14.66
N ARG A 156 4.08 -16.43 -14.40
CA ARG A 156 3.84 -15.50 -13.28
C ARG A 156 4.95 -14.45 -13.11
N LYS A 157 5.36 -13.82 -14.21
CA LYS A 157 6.30 -12.70 -14.23
C LYS A 157 5.62 -11.36 -14.49
N LYS A 158 4.33 -11.36 -14.84
CA LYS A 158 3.55 -10.16 -15.14
C LYS A 158 2.32 -10.12 -14.27
N PHE A 159 2.25 -9.17 -13.34
CA PHE A 159 1.15 -9.04 -12.38
C PHE A 159 0.34 -7.80 -12.71
N LEU A 160 -0.97 -7.98 -12.91
CA LEU A 160 -1.91 -6.87 -13.02
C LEU A 160 -2.45 -6.53 -11.64
N MET A 161 -2.36 -5.26 -11.28
CA MET A 161 -2.77 -4.79 -9.96
C MET A 161 -3.68 -3.57 -10.10
N ASP A 162 -4.74 -3.53 -9.30
CA ASP A 162 -5.55 -2.33 -9.09
C ASP A 162 -5.19 -1.72 -7.73
N ALA A 163 -5.29 -0.41 -7.62
CA ALA A 163 -5.22 0.28 -6.34
C ALA A 163 -6.25 1.41 -6.25
N GLU A 164 -6.63 1.77 -5.04
CA GLU A 164 -7.50 2.91 -4.76
C GLU A 164 -7.22 3.56 -3.41
N ILE A 165 -7.53 4.84 -3.30
CA ILE A 165 -7.51 5.60 -2.05
C ILE A 165 -8.93 6.00 -1.68
N ARG A 166 -9.32 5.73 -0.44
CA ARG A 166 -10.63 6.09 0.13
C ARG A 166 -10.49 6.99 1.37
N ASP A 167 -11.49 7.83 1.58
CA ASP A 167 -11.68 8.55 2.86
C ASP A 167 -12.39 7.68 3.92
N GLY A 168 -12.63 8.27 5.09
CA GLY A 168 -13.32 7.60 6.20
C GLY A 168 -14.80 7.27 5.94
N GLU A 169 -15.42 7.91 4.96
CA GLU A 169 -16.79 7.62 4.51
C GLU A 169 -16.81 6.53 3.43
N GLY A 170 -15.64 6.02 3.02
CA GLY A 170 -15.49 5.01 1.99
C GLY A 170 -15.56 5.55 0.56
N THR A 171 -15.56 6.87 0.37
CA THR A 171 -15.56 7.50 -0.95
C THR A 171 -14.23 7.28 -1.65
N VAL A 172 -14.25 6.77 -2.88
CA VAL A 172 -13.03 6.63 -3.69
C VAL A 172 -12.58 8.01 -4.19
N LEU A 173 -11.37 8.40 -3.80
CA LEU A 173 -10.75 9.69 -4.13
C LEU A 173 -9.80 9.57 -5.33
N ALA A 174 -9.08 8.45 -5.44
CA ALA A 174 -8.21 8.13 -6.56
C ALA A 174 -8.19 6.62 -6.80
N LYS A 175 -7.89 6.22 -8.02
CA LYS A 175 -7.68 4.80 -8.38
C LYS A 175 -6.59 4.65 -9.42
N ALA A 176 -5.97 3.48 -9.47
CA ALA A 176 -4.97 3.14 -10.46
C ALA A 176 -5.13 1.71 -10.96
N ASP A 177 -4.78 1.50 -12.23
CA ASP A 177 -4.47 0.19 -12.79
C ASP A 177 -2.98 0.14 -13.16
N SER A 178 -2.33 -1.01 -12.97
CA SER A 178 -0.88 -1.12 -13.13
C SER A 178 -0.44 -2.50 -13.59
N LEU A 179 0.74 -2.55 -14.19
CA LEU A 179 1.46 -3.76 -14.53
C LEU A 179 2.81 -3.78 -13.84
N TRP A 180 3.11 -4.90 -13.21
CA TRP A 180 4.37 -5.16 -12.53
C TRP A 180 5.08 -6.34 -13.17
N ILE A 181 6.38 -6.19 -13.41
CA ILE A 181 7.18 -7.18 -14.14
C ILE A 181 8.33 -7.67 -13.27
N ARG A 182 8.44 -8.99 -13.14
CA ARG A 182 9.59 -9.64 -12.52
C ARG A 182 10.74 -9.72 -13.51
N MET A 183 11.82 -9.02 -13.19
CA MET A 183 13.06 -9.01 -13.93
C MET A 183 13.79 -10.35 -13.72
N VAL A 184 14.17 -10.98 -14.83
CA VAL A 184 15.04 -12.15 -14.82
C VAL A 184 16.47 -11.63 -14.88
N LYS A 185 17.31 -11.96 -13.90
CA LYS A 185 18.75 -11.71 -14.05
C LYS A 185 19.23 -12.45 -15.31
N LYS A 186 19.81 -11.72 -16.26
CA LYS A 186 20.56 -12.29 -17.36
C LYS A 186 21.87 -12.88 -16.84
#